data_AF-A0A352KR10-F1
#
_entry.id   AF-A0A352KR10-F1
#
_cell.length_a   1.000
_cell.length_b   1.000
_cell.length_c   1.000
_cell.angle_alpha   90.00
_cell.angle_beta   90.00
_cell.angle_gamma   90.00
#
_symmetry.space_group_name_H-M   'P 1'
#
loop_
_entity.id
_entity.type
_entity.pdbx_description
1 polymer ?
#
loop_
_entity_poly.entity_id
_entity_poly.type
_entity_poly.pdbx_seq_one_letter_code
_entity_poly.pdbx_strand_id
1 'polypeptide(L)'
;MSVVKLARNLQFIAIVLLCPIPLAADSVDQFQDSARLYVEAGDFRAALIELKNAQQADPNNFSTPFLLSQIYAQMGRYDEAEHAIELAKTKGLSRKFYVIWLWEFFL
;
A
#
# COMPACT_ATOMS: atom_id res chain seq x y z
N MET A 1 -2.75 21.17 -50.70
CA MET A 1 -2.18 21.57 -49.39
C MET A 1 -2.79 20.72 -48.26
N SER A 2 -2.65 19.38 -48.33
CA SER A 2 -3.39 18.48 -47.43
C SER A 2 -2.62 17.23 -46.99
N VAL A 3 -1.54 16.86 -47.69
CA VAL A 3 -0.81 15.59 -47.44
C VAL A 3 0.31 15.75 -46.39
N VAL A 4 0.92 16.94 -46.29
CA VAL A 4 2.08 17.20 -45.39
C VAL A 4 1.66 17.28 -43.91
N LYS A 5 0.42 17.68 -43.61
CA LYS A 5 -0.10 17.70 -42.23
C LYS A 5 -0.29 16.29 -41.65
N LEU A 6 -0.57 15.30 -42.50
CA LEU A 6 -0.81 13.92 -42.07
C LEU A 6 0.49 13.22 -41.66
N ALA A 7 1.58 13.46 -42.39
CA ALA A 7 2.91 12.91 -42.06
C ALA A 7 3.48 13.47 -40.75
N ARG A 8 3.22 14.75 -40.45
CA ARG A 8 3.68 15.39 -39.21
C ARG A 8 2.95 14.85 -37.96
N ASN A 9 1.70 14.39 -38.11
CA ASN A 9 0.96 13.76 -37.02
C ASN A 9 1.37 12.30 -36.78
N LEU A 10 1.99 11.63 -37.77
CA LEU A 10 2.44 10.26 -37.62
C LEU A 10 3.69 10.13 -36.74
N GLN A 11 4.55 11.17 -36.71
CA GLN A 11 5.74 11.18 -35.84
C GLN A 11 5.40 11.28 -34.34
N PHE A 12 4.25 11.85 -33.97
CA PHE A 12 3.86 11.97 -32.56
C PHE A 12 3.34 10.66 -31.97
N ILE A 13 2.77 9.78 -32.79
CA ILE A 13 2.19 8.50 -32.33
C ILE A 13 3.30 7.48 -31.96
N ALA A 14 4.49 7.61 -32.55
CA ALA A 14 5.59 6.67 -32.34
C ALA A 14 6.39 6.89 -31.03
N ILE A 15 6.25 8.05 -30.37
CA ILE A 15 7.05 8.39 -29.18
C ILE A 15 6.45 7.82 -27.87
N VAL A 16 5.19 7.36 -27.89
CA VAL A 16 4.48 6.90 -26.69
C VAL A 16 4.57 5.37 -26.49
N LEU A 17 5.13 4.63 -27.45
CA LEU A 17 5.13 3.15 -27.46
C LEU A 17 6.35 2.47 -26.84
N LEU A 18 7.27 3.22 -26.21
CA LEU A 18 8.47 2.65 -25.57
C LEU A 18 8.66 3.10 -24.13
N CYS A 19 7.57 3.18 -23.37
CA CYS A 19 7.66 2.99 -21.93
C CYS A 19 6.85 1.72 -21.64
N PRO A 20 7.42 0.67 -21.03
CA PRO A 20 6.58 -0.09 -20.14
C PRO A 20 6.16 0.92 -19.08
N ILE A 21 5.01 1.57 -19.28
CA ILE A 21 4.21 2.06 -18.17
C ILE A 21 4.07 0.77 -17.36
N PRO A 22 4.66 0.65 -16.15
CA PRO A 22 4.23 -0.42 -15.29
C PRO A 22 2.73 -0.16 -15.20
N LEU A 23 1.97 -1.02 -15.87
CA LEU A 23 0.55 -1.12 -15.71
C LEU A 23 0.44 -1.45 -14.23
N ALA A 24 0.34 -0.39 -13.42
CA ALA A 24 0.25 -0.46 -11.99
C ALA A 24 -1.11 -1.09 -11.76
N ALA A 25 -1.15 -2.42 -11.85
CA ALA A 25 -1.98 -3.17 -10.95
C ALA A 25 -1.54 -2.65 -9.59
N ASP A 26 -2.31 -1.71 -9.05
CA ASP A 26 -2.09 -1.16 -7.72
C ASP A 26 -2.07 -2.35 -6.77
N SER A 27 -0.88 -2.86 -6.53
CA SER A 27 -0.68 -4.05 -5.74
C SER A 27 -0.78 -3.62 -4.30
N VAL A 28 -1.18 -4.56 -3.45
CA VAL A 28 -1.17 -4.36 -2.01
C VAL A 28 0.19 -3.85 -1.53
N ASP A 29 1.27 -4.30 -2.18
CA ASP A 29 2.64 -3.88 -1.89
C ASP A 29 2.85 -2.38 -2.13
N GLN A 30 2.32 -1.81 -3.22
CA GLN A 30 2.44 -0.38 -3.53
C GLN A 30 1.72 0.49 -2.50
N PHE A 31 0.52 0.06 -2.06
CA PHE A 31 -0.21 0.74 -1.00
C PHE A 31 0.50 0.63 0.36
N GLN A 32 1.21 -0.48 0.60
CA GLN A 32 1.99 -0.65 1.82
C GLN A 32 3.28 0.18 1.82
N ASP A 33 3.95 0.29 0.67
CA ASP A 33 5.13 1.14 0.50
C ASP A 33 4.77 2.61 0.72
N SER A 34 3.70 3.08 0.09
CA SER A 34 3.22 4.45 0.31
C SER A 34 2.79 4.69 1.76
N ALA A 35 2.11 3.74 2.40
CA ALA A 35 1.77 3.83 3.82
C ALA A 35 3.03 3.96 4.71
N ARG A 36 4.09 3.22 4.42
CA ARG A 36 5.38 3.34 5.15
C ARG A 36 6.00 4.73 4.97
N LEU A 37 6.03 5.25 3.74
CA LEU A 37 6.54 6.59 3.48
C LEU A 37 5.76 7.67 4.23
N TYR A 38 4.43 7.54 4.29
CA TYR A 38 3.60 8.47 5.05
C TYR A 38 3.83 8.38 6.56
N VAL A 39 4.07 7.17 7.09
CA VAL A 39 4.48 6.98 8.50
C VAL A 39 5.81 7.66 8.80
N GLU A 40 6.81 7.49 7.93
CA GLU A 40 8.11 8.16 8.07
C GLU A 40 7.98 9.69 8.00
N ALA A 41 7.05 10.19 7.20
CA ALA A 41 6.69 11.61 7.13
C ALA A 41 5.86 12.10 8.33
N GLY A 42 5.43 11.21 9.23
CA GLY A 42 4.55 11.50 10.36
C GLY A 42 3.08 11.72 9.98
N ASP A 43 2.70 11.50 8.72
CA ASP A 43 1.32 11.59 8.25
C ASP A 43 0.61 10.24 8.36
N PHE A 44 0.27 9.88 9.60
CA PHE A 44 -0.48 8.66 9.87
C PHE A 44 -1.86 8.63 9.20
N ARG A 45 -2.47 9.80 8.89
CA ARG A 45 -3.79 9.83 8.25
C ARG A 45 -3.70 9.39 6.80
N ALA A 46 -2.70 9.88 6.07
CA ALA A 46 -2.43 9.44 4.70
C ALA A 46 -2.08 7.95 4.67
N ALA A 47 -1.26 7.47 5.61
CA ALA A 47 -0.92 6.05 5.71
C ALA A 47 -2.15 5.14 5.89
N LEU A 48 -3.10 5.55 6.73
CA LEU A 48 -4.36 4.81 6.93
C LEU A 48 -5.24 4.78 5.68
N ILE A 49 -5.24 5.85 4.88
CA ILE A 49 -5.99 5.91 3.62
C ILE A 49 -5.40 4.92 2.61
N GLU A 50 -4.07 4.89 2.47
CA GLU A 50 -3.43 3.94 1.56
C GLU A 50 -3.68 2.48 1.98
N LEU A 51 -3.64 2.19 3.28
CA LEU A 51 -3.95 0.84 3.75
C LEU A 51 -5.41 0.45 3.58
N LYS A 52 -6.33 1.42 3.56
CA LYS A 52 -7.71 1.16 3.19
C LYS A 52 -7.83 0.77 1.71
N ASN A 53 -7.05 1.39 0.83
CA ASN A 53 -6.97 0.98 -0.57
C ASN A 53 -6.33 -0.41 -0.71
N ALA A 54 -5.27 -0.69 0.04
CA ALA A 54 -4.64 -2.01 0.12
C ALA A 54 -5.64 -3.11 0.52
N GLN A 55 -6.51 -2.82 1.49
CA GLN A 55 -7.53 -3.75 1.97
C GLN A 55 -8.63 -3.99 0.93
N GLN A 56 -8.95 -2.99 0.10
CA GLN A 56 -9.89 -3.15 -1.00
C GLN A 56 -9.28 -3.96 -2.15
N ALA A 57 -7.98 -3.76 -2.42
CA ALA A 57 -7.25 -4.48 -3.46
C ALA A 57 -7.11 -5.97 -3.12
N ASP A 58 -6.78 -6.32 -1.87
CA ASP A 58 -6.79 -7.69 -1.38
C ASP A 58 -7.37 -7.80 0.04
N PRO A 59 -8.67 -8.14 0.15
CA PRO A 59 -9.32 -8.32 1.44
C PRO A 59 -8.82 -9.54 2.24
N ASN A 60 -8.07 -10.45 1.62
CA ASN A 60 -7.57 -11.66 2.25
C ASN A 60 -6.10 -11.57 2.66
N ASN A 61 -5.40 -10.49 2.32
CA ASN A 61 -4.02 -10.29 2.74
C ASN A 61 -3.91 -10.01 4.25
N PHE A 62 -3.07 -10.77 4.96
CA PHE A 62 -2.77 -10.53 6.38
C PHE A 62 -1.84 -9.33 6.58
N SER A 63 -1.04 -8.95 5.57
CA SER A 63 -0.03 -7.90 5.67
C SER A 63 -0.66 -6.51 5.85
N THR A 64 -1.83 -6.27 5.26
CA THR A 64 -2.56 -5.00 5.41
C THR A 64 -3.02 -4.75 6.86
N PRO A 65 -3.78 -5.65 7.51
CA PRO A 65 -4.15 -5.48 8.91
C PRO A 65 -2.94 -5.53 9.87
N PHE A 66 -1.86 -6.25 9.51
CA PHE A 66 -0.60 -6.21 10.27
C PHE A 66 0.06 -4.83 10.23
N LEU A 67 0.10 -4.17 9.07
CA LEU A 67 0.67 -2.83 8.99
C LEU A 67 -0.23 -1.79 9.67
N LEU A 68 -1.56 -1.96 9.60
CA LEU A 68 -2.51 -1.15 10.38
C LEU A 68 -2.24 -1.27 11.89
N SER A 69 -1.95 -2.47 12.41
CA SER A 69 -1.65 -2.63 13.84
C SER A 69 -0.38 -1.89 14.26
N GLN A 70 0.67 -1.90 13.43
CA GLN A 70 1.89 -1.13 13.69
C GLN A 70 1.62 0.38 13.71
N ILE A 71 0.86 0.88 12.74
CA ILE A 71 0.52 2.31 12.66
C ILE A 71 -0.33 2.73 13.86
N TYR A 72 -1.36 1.96 14.21
CA TYR A 72 -2.18 2.28 15.38
C TYR A 72 -1.36 2.25 16.67
N ALA A 73 -0.43 1.30 16.83
CA ALA A 73 0.45 1.26 17.99
C ALA A 73 1.39 2.48 18.05
N GLN A 74 1.95 2.92 16.92
CA GLN A 74 2.76 4.15 16.84
C GLN A 74 1.95 5.42 17.15
N MET A 75 0.66 5.43 16.81
CA MET A 75 -0.26 6.52 17.19
C MET A 75 -0.69 6.48 18.67
N GLY A 76 -0.28 5.46 19.45
CA GLY A 76 -0.72 5.24 20.83
C GLY A 76 -2.15 4.69 20.95
N ARG A 77 -2.74 4.23 19.84
CA ARG A 77 -4.10 3.66 19.77
C ARG A 77 -4.05 2.15 19.94
N TYR A 78 -3.62 1.70 21.12
CA TYR A 78 -3.32 0.29 21.38
C TYR A 78 -4.52 -0.64 21.23
N ASP A 79 -5.73 -0.21 21.60
CA ASP A 79 -6.95 -1.03 21.45
C ASP A 79 -7.22 -1.37 19.96
N GLU A 80 -7.07 -0.39 19.08
CA GLU A 80 -7.25 -0.57 17.64
C GLU A 80 -6.12 -1.38 17.01
N ALA A 81 -4.92 -1.22 17.55
CA ALA A 81 -3.76 -2.00 17.17
C ALA A 81 -3.96 -3.49 17.49
N GLU A 82 -4.50 -3.81 18.67
CA GLU A 82 -4.84 -5.17 19.09
C GLU A 82 -5.94 -5.77 18.19
N HIS A 83 -7.00 -5.00 17.89
CA HIS A 83 -8.02 -5.45 16.96
C HIS A 83 -7.47 -5.75 15.55
N ALA A 84 -6.56 -4.91 15.05
CA ALA A 84 -5.95 -5.08 13.75
C ALA A 84 -5.01 -6.31 13.69
N ILE A 85 -4.21 -6.56 14.74
CA ILE A 85 -3.33 -7.74 14.78
C ILE A 85 -4.15 -9.03 14.89
N GLU A 86 -5.27 -9.02 15.62
CA GLU A 86 -6.18 -10.17 15.67
C GLU A 86 -6.82 -10.43 14.30
N LEU A 87 -7.22 -9.39 13.58
CA LEU A 87 -7.69 -9.54 12.20
C LEU A 87 -6.58 -10.16 11.32
N ALA A 88 -5.33 -9.69 11.43
CA ALA A 88 -4.21 -10.27 10.69
C ALA A 88 -4.02 -11.76 11.01
N LYS A 89 -4.18 -12.18 12.27
CA LYS A 89 -4.15 -13.60 12.67
C LYS A 89 -5.23 -14.42 11.97
N THR A 90 -6.47 -13.92 11.91
CA THR A 90 -7.55 -14.62 11.17
C THR A 90 -7.26 -14.76 9.68
N LYS A 91 -6.45 -13.88 9.11
CA LYS A 91 -6.04 -13.87 7.70
C LYS A 91 -4.78 -14.69 7.40
N GLY A 92 -4.19 -15.32 8.40
CA GLY A 92 -3.03 -16.20 8.24
C GLY A 92 -1.69 -15.65 8.72
N LEU A 93 -1.69 -14.56 9.51
CA LEU A 93 -0.47 -14.09 10.17
C LEU A 93 0.13 -15.21 11.03
N SER A 94 1.42 -15.49 10.81
CA SER A 94 2.11 -16.51 11.60
C SER A 94 2.31 -16.07 13.06
N ARG A 95 2.35 -17.05 13.98
CA ARG A 95 2.65 -16.81 15.40
C ARG A 95 3.95 -16.02 15.59
N LYS A 96 4.96 -16.25 14.75
CA LYS A 96 6.26 -15.56 14.84
C LYS A 96 6.08 -14.04 14.70
N PHE A 97 5.30 -13.58 13.73
CA PHE A 97 5.07 -12.15 13.52
C PHE A 97 4.23 -11.53 14.66
N TYR A 98 3.24 -12.26 15.17
CA TYR A 98 2.46 -11.82 16.33
C TYR A 98 3.34 -11.61 17.56
N VAL A 99 4.22 -12.57 17.85
CA VAL A 99 5.13 -12.48 18.99
C VAL A 99 6.05 -11.27 18.81
N ILE A 100 6.69 -11.09 17.65
CA ILE A 100 7.55 -9.93 17.36
C ILE A 100 6.81 -8.62 17.62
N TRP A 101 5.58 -8.49 17.12
CA TRP A 101 4.75 -7.30 17.33
C TRP A 101 4.48 -7.03 18.81
N LEU A 102 4.19 -8.07 19.61
CA LEU A 102 4.02 -7.91 21.06
C LEU A 102 5.30 -7.41 21.74
N TRP A 103 6.46 -7.97 21.40
CA TRP A 103 7.74 -7.53 21.98
C TRP A 103 8.06 -6.09 21.61
N GLU A 104 7.70 -5.65 20.41
CA GLU A 104 8.03 -4.31 19.91
C GLU A 104 7.17 -3.21 20.55
N PHE A 105 5.91 -3.50 20.88
CA PHE A 105 4.96 -2.48 21.33
C PHE A 105 4.53 -2.58 22.81
N PHE A 106 4.73 -3.73 23.48
CA PHE A 106 4.21 -3.97 24.83
C PHE A 106 5.27 -4.35 25.88
N LEU A 107 6.54 -4.52 25.50
CA LEU A 107 7.62 -4.88 26.41
C LEU A 107 8.75 -3.86 26.41
#